data_AF-A0A365QGS6-F1
#
_entry.id   AF-A0A365QGS6-F1
#
_cell.length_a   1.000
_cell.length_b   1.000
_cell.length_c   1.000
_cell.angle_alpha   90.00
_cell.angle_beta   90.00
_cell.angle_gamma   90.00
#
_symmetry.space_group_name_H-M   'P 1'
#
loop_
_entity.id
_entity.type
_entity.pdbx_description
1 polymer ?
#
loop_
_entity_poly.entity_id
_entity_poly.type
_entity_poly.pdbx_seq_one_letter_code
_entity_poly.pdbx_strand_id
1 'polypeptide(L)'
;MVFPAFVCILVWYRIFFIKRLSNFYFNRKTRKVYYQRNKTLIAFDWAQTEGAEFVRNEFGGRSFSTNFALAFGPRPAPGDEQDRTVLWVDSNAPNDPDPR
;
A
#
# COMPACT_ATOMS: atom_id res chain seq x y z
N MET A 1 -31.53 23.75 4.86
CA MET A 1 -30.19 23.23 5.26
C MET A 1 -30.07 21.70 5.17
N VAL A 2 -30.84 21.02 4.31
CA VAL A 2 -30.83 19.53 4.24
C VAL A 2 -29.73 18.98 3.33
N PHE A 3 -29.40 19.72 2.26
CA PHE A 3 -28.39 19.34 1.28
C PHE A 3 -26.97 19.12 1.85
N PRO A 4 -26.39 20.03 2.67
CA PRO A 4 -25.05 19.81 3.22
C PRO A 4 -24.99 18.62 4.19
N ALA A 5 -26.04 18.39 4.99
CA ALA A 5 -26.10 17.26 5.89
C ALA A 5 -26.12 15.91 5.14
N PHE A 6 -26.84 15.83 4.02
CA PHE A 6 -26.86 14.64 3.15
C PHE A 6 -25.47 14.35 2.56
N VAL A 7 -24.75 15.38 2.11
CA VAL A 7 -23.37 15.23 1.60
C VAL A 7 -22.44 14.73 2.70
N CYS A 8 -22.54 15.27 3.94
CA CYS A 8 -21.73 14.80 5.06
C CYS A 8 -21.97 13.31 5.37
N ILE A 9 -23.22 12.83 5.31
CA ILE A 9 -23.55 11.41 5.54
C ILE A 9 -22.93 10.52 4.46
N LEU A 10 -23.00 10.91 3.18
CA LEU A 10 -22.39 10.15 2.08
C LEU A 10 -20.87 10.09 2.20
N VAL A 11 -20.22 11.20 2.57
CA VAL A 11 -18.77 11.24 2.79
C VAL A 11 -18.38 10.36 3.97
N TRP A 12 -19.13 10.42 5.08
CA TRP A 12 -18.89 9.57 6.24
C TRP A 12 -19.04 8.09 5.90
N TYR A 13 -20.11 7.71 5.21
CA TYR A 13 -20.34 6.34 4.75
C TYR A 13 -19.18 5.85 3.88
N ARG A 14 -18.72 6.68 2.94
CA ARG A 14 -17.58 6.37 2.06
C ARG A 14 -16.29 6.16 2.85
N ILE A 15 -15.98 7.03 3.82
CA ILE A 15 -14.80 6.91 4.68
C ILE A 15 -14.89 5.62 5.51
N PHE A 16 -16.04 5.35 6.13
CA PHE A 16 -16.28 4.14 6.91
C PHE A 16 -16.10 2.88 6.05
N PHE A 17 -16.67 2.89 4.84
CA PHE A 17 -16.54 1.79 3.90
C PHE A 17 -15.08 1.54 3.53
N ILE A 18 -14.33 2.57 3.09
CA ILE A 18 -12.91 2.44 2.73
C ILE A 18 -12.08 1.89 3.88
N LYS A 19 -12.24 2.41 5.10
CA LYS A 19 -11.52 1.94 6.28
C LYS A 19 -11.81 0.48 6.62
N ARG A 20 -12.97 -0.05 6.22
CA ARG A 20 -13.34 -1.44 6.45
C ARG A 20 -12.81 -2.40 5.37
N LEU A 21 -12.40 -1.90 4.21
CA LEU A 21 -11.92 -2.73 3.09
C LEU A 21 -10.51 -3.29 3.33
N SER A 22 -9.64 -2.57 4.04
CA SER A 22 -8.27 -3.01 4.31
C SER A 22 -7.93 -2.90 5.80
N ASN A 23 -7.49 -4.01 6.39
CA ASN A 23 -6.97 -4.03 7.75
C ASN A 23 -5.60 -4.70 7.76
N PHE A 24 -4.66 -4.06 8.45
CA PHE A 24 -3.30 -4.54 8.60
C PHE A 24 -3.03 -4.87 10.07
N TYR A 25 -2.52 -6.07 10.34
CA TYR A 25 -2.26 -6.52 11.69
C TYR A 25 -0.91 -7.25 11.79
N PHE A 26 -0.04 -6.74 12.65
CA PHE A 26 1.22 -7.37 13.02
C PHE A 26 1.03 -8.22 14.28
N ASN A 27 1.10 -9.54 14.15
CA ASN A 27 1.00 -10.43 15.30
C ASN A 27 2.39 -10.87 15.77
N ARG A 28 2.82 -10.39 16.94
CA ARG A 28 4.11 -10.74 17.52
C ARG A 28 4.18 -12.18 18.03
N LYS A 29 3.07 -12.78 18.46
CA LYS A 29 3.06 -14.16 19.01
C LYS A 29 3.22 -15.19 17.90
N THR A 30 2.48 -15.02 16.80
CA THR A 30 2.58 -15.92 15.64
C THR A 30 3.70 -15.53 14.67
N ARG A 31 4.33 -14.36 14.86
CA ARG A 31 5.33 -13.77 13.95
C ARG A 31 4.83 -13.72 12.50
N LYS A 32 3.58 -13.31 12.34
CA LYS A 32 2.93 -13.18 11.04
C LYS A 32 2.36 -11.79 10.84
N VAL A 33 2.41 -11.33 9.60
CA VAL A 33 1.68 -10.16 9.12
C VAL A 33 0.39 -10.66 8.51
N TYR A 34 -0.73 -10.07 8.92
CA TYR A 34 -2.03 -10.32 8.33
C TYR A 34 -2.51 -9.05 7.63
N TYR A 35 -2.87 -9.20 6.37
CA TYR A 35 -3.49 -8.15 5.59
C TYR A 35 -4.80 -8.68 5.02
N GLN A 36 -5.90 -8.14 5.53
CA GLN A 36 -7.22 -8.44 5.00
C GLN A 36 -7.57 -7.39 3.96
N ARG A 37 -7.78 -7.82 2.72
CA ARG A 37 -8.34 -7.01 1.64
C ARG A 37 -9.71 -7.58 1.29
N ASN A 38 -10.77 -6.84 1.62
CA ASN A 38 -12.17 -7.27 1.49
C ASN A 38 -12.42 -8.60 2.23
N LYS A 39 -12.57 -9.71 1.49
CA LYS A 39 -12.76 -11.07 2.01
C LYS A 39 -11.52 -11.96 1.86
N THR A 40 -10.45 -11.44 1.28
CA THR A 40 -9.20 -12.17 1.07
C THR A 40 -8.25 -11.85 2.20
N LEU A 41 -7.85 -12.88 2.94
CA LEU A 41 -6.81 -12.78 3.95
C LEU A 41 -5.48 -13.16 3.31
N ILE A 42 -4.56 -12.20 3.24
CA ILE A 42 -3.18 -12.41 2.81
C ILE A 42 -2.33 -12.45 4.08
N ALA A 43 -1.52 -13.49 4.23
CA ALA A 43 -0.69 -13.69 5.41
C ALA A 43 0.78 -13.88 5.00
N PHE A 44 1.68 -13.21 5.70
CA PHE A 44 3.12 -13.33 5.49
C PHE A 44 3.81 -13.74 6.78
N ASP A 45 4.81 -14.62 6.68
CA ASP A 45 5.67 -14.99 7.80
C ASP A 45 6.80 -13.96 7.92
N TRP A 46 7.04 -13.43 9.12
CA TRP A 46 8.10 -12.44 9.35
C TRP A 46 9.48 -12.96 8.93
N ALA A 47 9.77 -14.25 9.14
CA ALA A 47 11.07 -14.82 8.83
C ALA A 47 11.34 -14.89 7.32
N GLN A 48 10.29 -14.91 6.51
CA GLN A 48 10.36 -14.97 5.05
C GLN A 48 9.90 -13.68 4.37
N THR A 49 9.49 -12.67 5.14
CA THR A 49 9.07 -11.38 4.60
C THR A 49 10.32 -10.54 4.35
N GLU A 50 10.53 -10.16 3.10
CA GLU A 50 11.57 -9.23 2.70
C GLU A 50 10.92 -7.89 2.31
N GLY A 51 11.63 -6.79 2.53
CA GLY A 51 11.18 -5.45 2.19
C GLY A 51 12.27 -4.72 1.42
N ALA A 52 11.87 -3.97 0.40
CA ALA A 52 12.77 -3.14 -0.38
C ALA A 52 12.09 -1.80 -0.72
N GLU A 53 12.93 -0.78 -0.88
CA GLU A 53 12.53 0.47 -1.49
C GLU A 53 12.52 0.29 -3.01
N PHE A 54 11.38 0.59 -3.64
CA PHE A 54 11.20 0.61 -5.07
C PHE A 54 11.25 2.05 -5.55
N VAL A 55 12.05 2.28 -6.58
CA VAL A 55 12.16 3.57 -7.25
C VAL A 55 11.64 3.39 -8.67
N ARG A 56 10.62 4.18 -9.03
CA ARG A 56 10.02 4.17 -10.37
C ARG A 56 10.16 5.56 -10.99
N ASN A 57 10.95 5.62 -12.07
CA ASN A 57 11.08 6.83 -12.88
C ASN A 57 10.06 6.80 -14.00
N GLU A 58 9.19 7.80 -14.06
CA GLU A 58 8.16 7.93 -15.09
C GLU A 58 8.49 9.14 -15.97
N PHE A 59 8.52 8.92 -17.29
CA PHE A 59 8.85 9.96 -18.26
C PHE A 59 7.55 10.55 -18.85
N GLY A 60 7.31 11.83 -18.60
CA GLY A 60 6.13 12.57 -19.05
C GLY A 60 6.39 13.49 -20.26
N GLY A 61 7.41 13.20 -21.07
CA GLY A 61 7.77 14.00 -22.24
C GLY A 61 8.91 14.99 -21.98
N ARG A 62 8.64 16.16 -21.39
CA ARG A 62 9.69 17.17 -21.06
C ARG A 62 10.22 17.09 -19.63
N SER A 63 9.66 16.21 -18.82
CA SER A 63 10.02 16.03 -17.41
C SER A 63 10.02 14.54 -17.04
N PHE A 64 10.71 14.22 -15.94
CA PHE A 64 10.66 12.92 -15.30
C PHE A 64 10.19 13.10 -13.85
N SER A 65 9.39 12.17 -13.35
CA SER A 65 9.04 12.07 -11.93
C SER A 65 9.62 10.78 -11.36
N THR A 66 10.22 10.88 -10.17
CA THR A 66 10.77 9.73 -9.46
C THR A 66 9.86 9.39 -8.29
N ASN A 67 9.07 8.32 -8.43
CA ASN A 67 8.22 7.83 -7.36
C ASN A 67 8.99 6.85 -6.48
N PHE A 68 8.96 7.09 -5.17
CA PHE A 68 9.48 6.18 -4.16
C PHE A 68 8.34 5.36 -3.55
N ALA A 69 8.65 4.13 -3.23
CA ALA A 69 7.67 3.14 -2.82
C ALA A 69 8.30 2.18 -1.83
N LEU A 70 7.63 1.89 -0.72
CA LEU A 70 8.03 0.78 0.13
C LEU A 70 7.18 -0.43 -0.24
N ALA A 71 7.82 -1.53 -0.67
CA ALA A 71 7.13 -2.78 -0.87
C ALA A 71 7.73 -3.90 -0.02
N PHE A 72 6.87 -4.72 0.57
CA PHE A 72 7.26 -5.87 1.36
C PHE A 72 6.32 -7.04 1.11
N GLY A 73 6.88 -8.25 1.12
CA GLY A 73 6.19 -9.48 0.76
C GLY A 73 7.05 -10.71 1.06
N PRO A 74 6.51 -11.91 0.89
CA PRO A 74 7.26 -13.13 1.12
C PRO A 74 8.30 -13.27 0.01
N ARG A 75 9.47 -13.81 0.36
CA ARG A 75 10.50 -14.13 -0.61
C ARG A 75 9.93 -15.06 -1.69
N PRO A 76 9.97 -14.67 -2.98
CA PRO A 76 9.46 -15.52 -4.05
C PRO A 76 10.29 -16.81 -4.16
N ALA A 77 9.64 -17.89 -4.59
CA ALA A 77 10.32 -19.13 -4.90
C ALA A 77 11.20 -18.93 -6.16
N PRO A 78 12.32 -19.68 -6.30
CA PRO A 78 13.15 -19.59 -7.49
C PRO A 78 12.32 -19.86 -8.76
N GLY A 79 12.28 -18.90 -9.68
CA GLY A 79 11.52 -18.98 -10.93
C GLY A 79 10.13 -18.35 -10.90
N ASP A 80 9.65 -17.86 -9.75
CA ASP A 80 8.31 -17.26 -9.58
C ASP A 80 8.37 -15.77 -9.20
N GLU A 81 9.38 -15.06 -9.72
CA GLU A 81 9.62 -13.65 -9.40
C GLU A 81 8.56 -12.71 -9.97
N GLN A 82 7.86 -13.15 -11.02
CA GLN A 82 6.92 -12.33 -11.79
C GLN A 82 5.53 -12.27 -11.14
N ASP A 83 5.06 -13.34 -10.49
CA ASP A 83 3.73 -13.45 -9.85
C ASP A 83 3.78 -13.23 -8.32
N ARG A 84 4.75 -12.45 -7.84
CA ARG A 84 4.89 -12.16 -6.41
C ARG A 84 3.74 -11.31 -5.87
N THR A 85 3.14 -11.75 -4.78
CA THR A 85 2.20 -10.92 -4.00
C THR A 85 2.98 -10.01 -3.05
N VAL A 86 3.03 -8.72 -3.37
CA VAL A 86 3.67 -7.68 -2.56
C VAL A 86 2.65 -6.67 -2.05
N LEU A 87 2.83 -6.22 -0.81
CA LEU A 87 2.18 -5.03 -0.31
C LEU A 87 3.04 -3.82 -0.64
N TRP A 88 2.44 -2.84 -1.31
CA TRP A 88 3.11 -1.62 -1.76
C TRP A 88 2.44 -0.42 -1.09
N VAL A 89 3.23 0.41 -0.42
CA VAL A 89 2.86 1.74 0.05
C VAL A 89 3.63 2.79 -0.74
N ASP A 90 2.92 3.62 -1.51
CA ASP A 90 3.52 4.76 -2.21
C ASP A 90 3.98 5.81 -1.20
N SER A 91 5.19 6.35 -1.43
CA SER A 91 5.65 7.51 -0.70
C SER A 91 4.90 8.74 -1.21
N ASN A 92 4.22 9.45 -0.32
CA ASN A 92 3.68 10.78 -0.63
C ASN A 92 4.79 11.87 -0.60
N ALA A 93 6.06 11.48 -0.59
CA ALA A 93 7.16 12.44 -0.61
C ALA A 93 7.10 13.27 -1.91
N PRO A 94 7.33 14.60 -1.86
CA PRO A 94 7.44 15.41 -3.06
C PRO A 94 8.59 14.87 -3.93
N ASN A 95 8.32 14.69 -5.21
CA ASN A 95 9.33 14.28 -6.19
C ASN A 95 10.16 15.47 -6.70
N ASP A 96 9.85 16.69 -6.24
CA ASP A 96 10.61 17.88 -6.59
C ASP A 96 11.93 17.89 -5.80
N PRO A 97 13.08 18.10 -6.47
CA PRO A 97 14.34 18.29 -5.78
C PRO A 97 14.25 19.51 -4.86
N ASP A 98 14.74 19.38 -3.62
CA ASP A 98 14.88 20.52 -2.69
C ASP A 98 15.71 21.61 -3.39
N PRO A 99 15.19 22.85 -3.57
CA PRO A 99 15.86 23.91 -4.33
C PRO A 99 17.10 24.51 -3.63
N ARG A 100 17.80 23.73 -2.79
CA ARG A 100 18.98 24.18 -2.03
C ARG A 100 20.28 24.05 -2.80
#